data_AF-A0A1M4DXF4-F1
#
_entry.id   AF-A0A1M4DXF4-F1
#
_cell.length_a   1.000
_cell.length_b   1.000
_cell.length_c   1.000
_cell.angle_alpha   90.00
_cell.angle_beta   90.00
_cell.angle_gamma   90.00
#
_symmetry.space_group_name_H-M   'P 1'
#
loop_
_entity.id
_entity.type
_entity.pdbx_description
1 polymer ?
#
loop_
_entity_poly.entity_id
_entity_poly.type
_entity_poly.pdbx_seq_one_letter_code
_entity_poly.pdbx_strand_id
1 'polypeptide(L)'
;MPVGIFAACHHLRRAGRLVPADDELFTQVDDWFIARLPYPPFYADGNTIRAVPWFKPDAAWLIAALAPLEDLLRRYDVPYDIVRSPDPGTIIYEDDFQIGVLPYVRRPEETRPHAPAVSGGASGPYA
;
A
#
# COMPACT_ATOMS: atom_id res chain seq x y z
N MET A 1 6.68 -6.94 -6.10
CA MET A 1 5.22 -7.08 -6.36
C MET A 1 4.50 -5.79 -6.00
N PRO A 2 3.45 -5.35 -6.73
CA PRO A 2 2.61 -4.25 -6.27
C PRO A 2 1.94 -4.62 -4.95
N VAL A 3 1.76 -3.64 -4.08
CA VAL A 3 1.16 -3.81 -2.74
C VAL A 3 0.02 -2.81 -2.56
N GLY A 4 -0.88 -3.07 -1.61
CA GLY A 4 -1.91 -2.10 -1.22
C GLY A 4 -1.33 -0.88 -0.52
N ILE A 5 -2.11 0.19 -0.46
CA ILE A 5 -1.70 1.50 0.08
C ILE A 5 -1.17 1.43 1.52
N PHE A 6 -1.80 0.67 2.41
CA PHE A 6 -1.31 0.48 3.80
C PHE A 6 0.08 -0.16 3.84
N ALA A 7 0.29 -1.21 3.05
CA ALA A 7 1.59 -1.86 2.95
C ALA A 7 2.64 -0.90 2.36
N ALA A 8 2.29 -0.08 1.37
CA ALA A 8 3.18 0.95 0.83
C ALA A 8 3.60 1.97 1.92
N CYS A 9 2.66 2.46 2.73
CA CYS A 9 2.95 3.35 3.85
C CYS A 9 3.82 2.68 4.93
N HIS A 10 3.54 1.41 5.27
CA HIS A 10 4.41 0.65 6.19
C HIS A 10 5.84 0.47 5.65
N HIS A 11 6.02 0.29 4.33
CA HIS A 11 7.36 0.24 3.75
C HIS A 11 8.10 1.58 3.92
N LEU A 12 7.43 2.71 3.70
CA LEU A 12 8.02 4.03 3.97
C LEU A 12 8.42 4.19 5.44
N ARG A 13 7.54 3.77 6.36
CA ARG A 13 7.80 3.79 7.81
C ARG A 13 9.01 2.93 8.18
N ARG A 14 9.05 1.68 7.73
CA ARG A 14 10.14 0.72 8.01
C ARG A 14 11.47 1.16 7.40
N ALA A 15 11.43 1.87 6.28
CA ALA A 15 12.62 2.45 5.65
C ALA A 15 13.11 3.73 6.35
N GLY A 16 12.43 4.20 7.41
CA GLY A 16 12.79 5.43 8.13
C GLY A 16 12.62 6.70 7.29
N ARG A 17 11.77 6.67 6.25
CA ARG A 17 11.58 7.80 5.33
C ARG A 17 10.59 8.83 5.86
N LEU A 18 9.66 8.42 6.74
CA LEU A 18 8.63 9.31 7.27
C LEU A 18 9.23 10.29 8.29
N VAL A 19 8.93 11.57 8.14
CA VAL A 19 9.13 12.55 9.21
C VAL A 19 8.14 12.28 10.36
N PRO A 20 8.42 12.74 11.60
CA PRO A 20 7.58 12.41 12.76
C PRO A 20 6.09 12.74 12.59
N ALA A 21 5.76 13.89 11.98
CA ALA A 21 4.38 14.29 11.72
C ALA A 21 3.66 13.35 10.74
N ASP A 22 4.39 12.80 9.77
CA ASP A 22 3.82 11.87 8.79
C ASP A 22 3.66 10.45 9.37
N ASP A 23 4.56 10.05 10.28
CA ASP A 23 4.43 8.81 11.03
C ASP A 23 3.21 8.84 11.97
N GLU A 24 2.98 9.99 12.62
CA GLU A 24 1.80 10.22 13.45
C GLU A 24 0.52 10.23 12.61
N LEU A 25 0.50 10.95 11.49
CA LEU A 25 -0.62 10.93 10.54
C LEU A 25 -0.94 9.50 10.09
N PHE A 26 0.07 8.74 9.68
CA PHE A 26 -0.13 7.36 9.25
C PHE A 26 -0.70 6.51 10.37
N THR A 27 -0.17 6.63 11.59
CA THR A 27 -0.66 5.89 12.76
C THR A 27 -2.13 6.21 13.05
N GLN A 28 -2.53 7.49 13.04
CA GLN A 28 -3.92 7.89 13.28
C GLN A 28 -4.89 7.32 12.24
N VAL A 29 -4.49 7.31 10.97
CA VAL A 29 -5.31 6.76 9.88
C VAL A 29 -5.38 5.23 9.97
N ASP A 30 -4.24 4.56 10.20
CA ASP A 30 -4.18 3.10 10.32
C ASP A 30 -5.05 2.60 11.48
N ASP A 31 -4.94 3.22 12.66
CA ASP A 31 -5.78 2.92 13.82
C ASP A 31 -7.28 3.15 13.54
N TRP A 32 -7.61 4.21 12.80
CA TRP A 32 -8.99 4.49 12.42
C TRP A 32 -9.60 3.39 11.54
N PHE A 33 -8.80 2.81 10.62
CA PHE A 33 -9.21 1.70 9.77
C PHE A 33 -9.26 0.38 10.55
N ILE A 34 -8.27 0.07 11.39
CA ILE A 34 -8.25 -1.12 12.25
C ILE A 34 -9.51 -1.20 13.12
N ALA A 35 -9.98 -0.05 13.62
CA ALA A 35 -11.18 0.02 14.44
C ALA A 35 -12.51 -0.21 13.66
N ARG A 36 -12.48 -0.20 12.33
CA ARG A 36 -13.69 -0.18 11.47
C ARG A 36 -13.78 -1.31 10.48
N LEU A 37 -12.65 -1.79 9.98
CA LEU A 37 -12.61 -2.91 9.06
C LEU A 37 -12.61 -4.22 9.83
N PRO A 38 -13.53 -5.16 9.51
CA PRO A 38 -13.40 -6.53 9.96
C PRO A 38 -12.02 -7.09 9.57
N TYR A 39 -11.40 -7.86 10.46
CA TYR A 39 -10.10 -8.48 10.21
C TYR A 39 -10.26 -9.78 9.42
N PRO A 40 -9.81 -9.87 8.16
CA PRO A 40 -10.00 -11.06 7.36
C PRO A 40 -9.25 -12.29 7.90
N PRO A 41 -9.89 -13.48 8.00
CA PRO A 41 -9.27 -14.69 8.52
C PRO A 41 -8.03 -15.16 7.75
N PHE A 42 -7.91 -14.80 6.47
CA PHE A 42 -6.74 -15.18 5.66
C PHE A 42 -5.45 -14.49 6.10
N TYR A 43 -5.48 -13.53 7.03
CA TYR A 43 -4.26 -13.00 7.64
C TYR A 43 -3.74 -13.82 8.82
N ALA A 44 -4.49 -14.82 9.32
CA ALA A 44 -4.15 -15.57 10.53
C ALA A 44 -2.80 -16.31 10.44
N ASP A 45 -2.38 -16.70 9.23
CA ASP A 45 -1.11 -17.38 8.97
C ASP A 45 -0.06 -16.46 8.31
N GLY A 46 -0.28 -15.14 8.33
CA GLY A 46 0.53 -14.19 7.59
C GLY A 46 0.17 -14.10 6.10
N ASN A 47 -1.01 -14.57 5.70
CA ASN A 47 -1.52 -14.54 4.33
C ASN A 47 -0.64 -15.34 3.36
N THR A 48 -0.35 -16.60 3.70
CA THR A 48 0.50 -17.49 2.88
C THR A 48 -0.11 -17.77 1.50
N ILE A 49 -1.45 -17.73 1.42
CA ILE A 49 -2.21 -17.88 0.18
C ILE A 49 -2.16 -16.64 -0.72
N ARG A 50 -1.62 -15.52 -0.22
CA ARG A 50 -1.45 -14.25 -0.93
C ARG A 50 -2.77 -13.69 -1.46
N ALA A 51 -3.82 -13.76 -0.65
CA ALA A 51 -5.08 -13.10 -0.91
C ALA A 51 -4.88 -11.58 -0.99
N VAL A 52 -5.61 -10.94 -1.88
CA VAL A 52 -5.58 -9.48 -2.07
C VAL A 52 -6.92 -8.93 -1.60
N PRO A 53 -6.95 -8.02 -0.61
CA PRO A 53 -8.17 -7.32 -0.24
C PRO A 53 -8.53 -6.26 -1.29
N TRP A 54 -9.83 -6.10 -1.56
CA TRP A 54 -10.40 -5.04 -2.39
C TRP A 54 -11.57 -4.40 -1.67
N PHE A 55 -11.67 -3.07 -1.72
CA PHE A 55 -12.87 -2.38 -1.28
C PHE A 55 -14.02 -2.62 -2.26
N LYS A 56 -15.21 -2.80 -1.73
CA LYS A 56 -16.44 -2.79 -2.51
C LYS A 56 -16.82 -1.35 -2.91
N PRO A 57 -17.52 -1.15 -4.04
CA PRO A 57 -17.89 0.20 -4.50
C PRO A 57 -18.78 0.99 -3.53
N ASP A 58 -19.56 0.31 -2.71
CA ASP A 58 -20.45 0.89 -1.69
C ASP A 58 -19.72 1.31 -0.40
N ALA A 59 -18.49 0.87 -0.20
CA ALA A 59 -17.59 1.32 0.88
C ALA A 59 -17.01 2.73 0.63
N ALA A 60 -17.78 3.63 0.00
CA ALA A 60 -17.31 4.93 -0.49
C ALA A 60 -16.67 5.81 0.60
N TRP A 61 -17.20 5.75 1.82
CA TRP A 61 -16.68 6.52 2.96
C TRP A 61 -15.33 5.98 3.47
N LEU A 62 -15.10 4.67 3.41
CA LEU A 62 -13.79 4.05 3.70
C LEU A 62 -12.79 4.37 2.59
N ILE A 63 -13.20 4.28 1.33
CA ILE A 63 -12.35 4.65 0.19
C ILE A 63 -11.93 6.13 0.29
N ALA A 64 -12.85 7.02 0.60
CA ALA A 64 -12.55 8.44 0.79
C ALA A 64 -11.57 8.70 1.94
N ALA A 65 -11.61 7.88 3.01
CA ALA A 65 -10.69 7.97 4.14
C ALA A 65 -9.24 7.58 3.80
N LEU A 66 -8.96 7.05 2.59
CA LEU A 66 -7.59 6.79 2.12
C LEU A 66 -6.86 8.05 1.64
N ALA A 67 -7.56 9.17 1.43
CA ALA A 67 -6.97 10.40 0.88
C ALA A 67 -5.71 10.88 1.62
N PRO A 68 -5.60 10.82 2.97
CA PRO A 68 -4.36 11.18 3.66
C PRO A 68 -3.19 10.25 3.32
N LEU A 69 -3.44 8.96 3.10
CA LEU A 69 -2.40 8.01 2.70
C LEU A 69 -1.97 8.23 1.25
N GLU A 70 -2.91 8.56 0.36
CA GLU A 70 -2.60 8.94 -1.02
C GLU A 70 -1.73 10.19 -1.09
N ASP A 71 -2.00 11.17 -0.21
CA ASP A 71 -1.16 12.35 -0.05
C ASP A 71 0.22 12.01 0.48
N LEU A 72 0.30 11.12 1.46
CA LEU A 72 1.58 10.65 1.98
C LEU A 72 2.40 9.97 0.87
N LEU A 73 1.83 9.06 0.09
CA LEU A 73 2.54 8.45 -1.04
C LEU A 73 3.04 9.50 -2.05
N ARG A 74 2.23 10.52 -2.35
CA ARG A 74 2.60 11.62 -3.24
C ARG A 74 3.78 12.44 -2.70
N ARG A 75 3.76 12.80 -1.39
CA ARG A 75 4.84 13.57 -0.74
C ARG A 75 6.19 12.85 -0.79
N TYR A 76 6.18 11.53 -0.73
CA TYR A 76 7.39 10.69 -0.76
C TYR A 76 7.76 10.15 -2.16
N ASP A 77 7.11 10.68 -3.20
CA ASP A 77 7.32 10.29 -4.61
C ASP A 77 7.19 8.77 -4.83
N VAL A 78 6.17 8.17 -4.18
CA VAL A 78 5.82 6.76 -4.37
C VAL A 78 4.72 6.67 -5.42
N PRO A 79 5.01 6.18 -6.65
CA PRO A 79 4.00 6.05 -7.69
C PRO A 79 2.98 4.96 -7.32
N TYR A 80 1.72 5.25 -7.55
CA TYR A 80 0.60 4.33 -7.34
C TYR A 80 -0.46 4.49 -8.43
N ASP A 81 -1.26 3.45 -8.61
CA ASP A 81 -2.44 3.44 -9.47
C ASP A 81 -3.69 3.12 -8.65
N ILE A 82 -4.82 3.71 -9.02
CA ILE A 82 -6.13 3.30 -8.51
C ILE A 82 -6.69 2.24 -9.46
N VAL A 83 -6.70 0.99 -9.01
CA VAL A 83 -7.21 -0.13 -9.80
C VAL A 83 -8.66 -0.41 -9.43
N ARG A 84 -9.51 -0.56 -10.46
CA ARG A 84 -10.90 -1.01 -10.33
C ARG A 84 -11.09 -2.22 -11.22
N SER A 85 -11.77 -3.25 -10.73
CA SER A 85 -12.09 -4.44 -11.52
C SER A 85 -13.48 -4.95 -11.16
N PRO A 86 -14.32 -5.29 -12.15
CA PRO A 86 -15.56 -6.02 -11.89
C PRO A 86 -15.32 -7.51 -11.58
N ASP A 87 -14.11 -8.02 -11.88
CA ASP A 87 -13.71 -9.41 -11.66
C ASP A 87 -12.23 -9.47 -11.22
N PRO A 88 -11.94 -9.19 -9.94
CA PRO A 88 -10.57 -9.13 -9.43
C PRO A 88 -9.94 -10.51 -9.15
N GLY A 89 -10.71 -11.60 -9.25
CA GLY A 89 -10.25 -12.97 -8.97
C GLY A 89 -11.31 -13.80 -8.25
N THR A 90 -10.89 -14.99 -7.79
CA THR A 90 -11.75 -15.86 -6.99
C THR A 90 -11.94 -15.29 -5.59
N ILE A 91 -13.18 -14.93 -5.25
CA ILE A 91 -13.53 -14.44 -3.89
C ILE A 91 -13.42 -15.58 -2.89
N ILE A 92 -12.66 -15.36 -1.81
CA ILE A 92 -12.47 -16.29 -0.70
C ILE A 92 -12.90 -15.72 0.65
N TYR A 93 -13.24 -14.43 0.68
CA TYR A 93 -13.69 -13.69 1.84
C TYR A 93 -14.55 -12.52 1.39
N GLU A 94 -15.59 -12.21 2.14
CA GLU A 94 -16.47 -11.08 1.87
C GLU A 94 -17.07 -10.58 3.18
N ASP A 95 -17.06 -9.27 3.38
CA ASP A 95 -17.78 -8.55 4.44
C ASP A 95 -18.54 -7.36 3.83
N ASP A 96 -19.12 -6.48 4.65
CA ASP A 96 -19.91 -5.33 4.18
C ASP A 96 -19.10 -4.28 3.41
N PHE A 97 -17.78 -4.28 3.51
CA PHE A 97 -16.90 -3.24 3.00
C PHE A 97 -15.86 -3.71 1.99
N GLN A 98 -15.44 -4.98 2.06
CA GLN A 98 -14.34 -5.52 1.27
C GLN A 98 -14.58 -6.99 0.88
N ILE A 99 -13.85 -7.39 -0.15
CA ILE A 99 -13.66 -8.80 -0.54
C ILE A 99 -12.18 -9.15 -0.45
N GLY A 100 -11.87 -10.39 -0.09
CA GLY A 100 -10.55 -10.97 -0.25
C GLY A 100 -10.55 -11.93 -1.43
N VAL A 101 -9.60 -11.77 -2.36
CA VAL A 101 -9.56 -12.58 -3.59
C VAL A 101 -8.23 -13.27 -3.80
N LEU A 102 -8.28 -14.43 -4.45
CA LEU A 102 -7.14 -15.05 -5.12
C LEU A 102 -7.12 -14.62 -6.58
N PRO A 103 -6.12 -13.83 -7.04
CA PRO A 103 -6.05 -13.40 -8.43
C PRO A 103 -5.90 -14.58 -9.41
N TYR A 104 -6.60 -14.54 -10.56
CA TYR A 104 -6.51 -15.59 -11.59
C TYR A 104 -5.11 -15.74 -12.18
N VAL A 105 -4.43 -14.62 -12.38
CA VAL A 105 -3.04 -14.57 -12.85
C VAL A 105 -2.21 -13.91 -11.78
N ARG A 106 -1.20 -14.63 -11.29
CA ARG A 106 -0.17 -14.02 -10.46
C ARG A 106 0.75 -13.23 -11.39
N ARG A 107 0.77 -11.90 -11.29
CA ARG A 107 1.80 -11.11 -11.95
C ARG A 107 3.16 -11.54 -11.35
N PRO A 108 4.18 -11.85 -12.16
CA PRO A 108 5.53 -12.06 -11.63
C PRO A 108 6.02 -10.83 -10.86
N GLU A 109 6.94 -11.03 -9.94
CA GLU A 109 7.60 -9.92 -9.26
C GLU A 109 8.40 -9.10 -10.29
N GLU A 110 7.83 -7.98 -10.74
CA GLU A 110 8.57 -6.99 -11.52
C GLU A 110 9.69 -6.42 -10.64
N THR A 111 10.92 -6.86 -10.91
CA THR A 111 12.14 -6.19 -10.48
C THR A 111 12.18 -4.80 -11.11
N ARG A 112 11.74 -3.78 -10.37
CA ARG A 112 12.09 -2.40 -10.74
C ARG A 112 13.62 -2.30 -10.65
N PRO A 113 14.32 -1.81 -11.68
CA PRO A 113 15.74 -1.55 -11.56
C PRO A 113 15.96 -0.57 -10.40
N HIS A 114 16.82 -0.98 -9.46
CA HIS A 114 17.38 -0.07 -8.48
C HIS A 114 18.06 1.05 -9.28
N ALA A 115 17.53 2.27 -9.23
CA ALA A 115 18.20 3.41 -9.84
C ALA A 115 19.64 3.43 -9.29
N PRO A 116 20.68 3.42 -10.15
CA PRO A 116 22.03 3.42 -9.64
C PRO A 116 22.21 4.69 -8.82
N ALA A 117 22.78 4.54 -7.62
CA ALA A 117 23.25 5.68 -6.84
C ALA A 117 24.15 6.51 -7.75
N VAL A 118 23.75 7.76 -8.00
CA VAL A 118 24.57 8.74 -8.72
C VAL A 118 25.90 8.80 -7.99
N SER A 119 26.91 8.20 -8.61
CA SER A 119 28.29 8.20 -8.16
C SER A 119 29.08 8.96 -9.22
N GLY A 120 29.60 10.12 -8.82
CA GLY A 120 30.44 10.99 -9.63
C GLY A 120 30.16 12.44 -9.26
N GLY A 121 31.10 13.20 -8.71
CA GLY A 121 32.49 12.95 -8.36
C GLY A 121 32.99 14.26 -7.74
N ALA A 122 33.77 14.17 -6.68
CA ALA A 122 34.46 15.33 -6.12
C ALA A 122 35.49 15.86 -7.12
N SER A 123 35.75 17.17 -7.03
CA SER A 123 37.01 17.90 -7.26
C SER A 123 36.91 19.02 -8.30
N GLY A 124 36.90 20.27 -7.82
CA GLY A 124 37.25 21.46 -8.60
C GLY A 124 37.79 22.52 -7.64
N PRO A 125 39.06 22.96 -7.76
CA PRO A 125 39.67 23.80 -6.74
C PRO A 125 39.26 25.26 -6.93
N TYR A 126 38.92 25.92 -5.83
CA TYR A 126 39.10 27.36 -5.72
C TYR A 126 40.59 27.64 -5.60
N ALA A 127 41.14 28.33 -6.59
CA ALA A 127 42.35 29.14 -6.53
C ALA A 127 42.05 30.42 -7.32
#